data_AF-A0A0H3KXG5-F1
#
_entry.id   AF-A0A0H3KXG5-F1
#
_cell.length_a   1.000
_cell.length_b   1.000
_cell.length_c   1.000
_cell.angle_alpha   90.00
_cell.angle_beta   90.00
_cell.angle_gamma   90.00
#
_symmetry.space_group_name_H-M   'P 1'
#
loop_
_entity.id
_entity.type
_entity.pdbx_description
1 polymer ?
#
loop_
_entity_poly.entity_id
_entity_poly.type
_entity_poly.pdbx_seq_one_letter_code
_entity_poly.pdbx_strand_id
1 'polypeptide(L)'
;MYVAVKGGEKAIANAHHLQADLRRGDRAVAELSCDQIAQQLGLAVDRVMTEGGIYDPALAALAIKQASGDLVEAIFLLRAYRTTLPRLAQSTPLDTGNMRIERRISAVYKDLPGGQVLGPTYDYSHRLLDFTLMANGETPLPPRSEQALPEHCPHMFSMMSDEGLAERESDDGSEPTDITREPMGFPASRAARLQQLVRGDEGFLLSLGFPPARLWPHPSVCRRNPDRLCQRQRLPGRTGI
;
A
#
# COMPACT_ATOMS: atom_id res chain seq x y z
N MET A 1 -14.13 51.12 -22.82
CA MET A 1 -12.70 50.72 -22.75
C MET A 1 -12.57 49.72 -21.61
N TYR A 2 -12.16 48.48 -21.88
CA TYR A 2 -11.89 47.49 -20.81
C TYR A 2 -10.41 47.57 -20.44
N VAL A 3 -10.12 47.62 -19.13
CA VAL A 3 -8.76 47.65 -18.59
C VAL A 3 -8.52 46.35 -17.82
N ALA A 4 -7.39 45.69 -18.08
CA ALA A 4 -7.04 44.48 -17.36
C ALA A 4 -6.80 44.80 -15.87
N VAL A 5 -7.53 44.13 -15.00
CA VAL A 5 -7.37 44.23 -13.53
C VAL A 5 -6.79 42.94 -12.98
N LYS A 6 -5.88 43.05 -12.00
CA LYS A 6 -5.31 41.89 -11.31
C LYS A 6 -6.34 41.35 -10.30
N GLY A 7 -6.85 40.15 -10.52
CA GLY A 7 -7.77 39.46 -9.61
C GLY A 7 -7.38 38.02 -9.26
N GLY A 8 -6.42 37.43 -9.98
CA GLY A 8 -6.10 36.00 -9.89
C GLY A 8 -5.66 35.54 -8.49
N GLU A 9 -4.71 36.25 -7.87
CA GLU A 9 -4.19 35.88 -6.54
C GLU A 9 -5.28 35.88 -5.46
N LYS A 10 -6.13 36.92 -5.45
CA LYS A 10 -7.26 37.02 -4.52
C LYS A 10 -8.28 35.90 -4.77
N ALA A 11 -8.54 35.57 -6.03
CA ALA A 11 -9.44 34.47 -6.39
C ALA A 11 -8.89 33.12 -5.93
N ILE A 12 -7.59 32.86 -6.11
CA ILE A 12 -6.92 31.63 -5.66
C ILE A 12 -6.97 31.53 -4.13
N ALA A 13 -6.63 32.60 -3.41
CA ALA A 13 -6.67 32.60 -1.95
C ALA A 13 -8.08 32.30 -1.42
N ASN A 14 -9.11 32.95 -1.98
CA ASN A 14 -10.50 32.69 -1.61
C ASN A 14 -10.94 31.26 -1.96
N ALA A 15 -10.50 30.71 -3.09
CA ALA A 15 -10.78 29.32 -3.45
C ALA A 15 -10.15 28.34 -2.45
N HIS A 16 -8.91 28.60 -1.99
CA HIS A 16 -8.29 27.78 -0.94
C HIS A 16 -9.01 27.87 0.40
N HIS A 17 -9.47 29.07 0.79
CA HIS A 17 -10.29 29.24 1.99
C HIS A 17 -11.62 28.47 1.89
N LEU A 18 -12.27 28.54 0.73
CA LEU A 18 -13.50 27.79 0.47
C LEU A 18 -13.26 26.28 0.54
N GLN A 19 -12.19 25.78 -0.08
CA GLN A 19 -11.83 24.36 -0.02
C GLN A 19 -11.51 23.91 1.41
N ALA A 20 -10.85 24.75 2.20
CA ALA A 20 -10.53 24.45 3.59
C ALA A 20 -11.79 24.37 4.47
N ASP A 21 -12.77 25.25 4.24
CA ASP A 21 -14.06 25.23 4.94
C ASP A 21 -14.91 24.02 4.50
N LEU A 22 -14.97 23.72 3.20
CA LEU A 22 -15.60 22.50 2.67
C LEU A 22 -14.99 21.23 3.25
N ARG A 23 -13.66 21.15 3.36
CA ARG A 23 -12.96 20.04 4.01
C ARG A 23 -13.33 19.93 5.49
N ARG A 24 -13.49 21.06 6.20
CA ARG A 24 -13.88 21.04 7.62
C ARG A 24 -15.32 20.55 7.78
N GLY A 25 -16.22 20.90 6.87
CA GLY A 25 -17.63 20.54 6.94
C GLY A 25 -18.36 21.16 8.14
N ASP A 26 -19.46 20.54 8.56
CA ASP A 26 -20.26 21.00 9.70
C ASP A 26 -19.45 21.00 11.01
N ARG A 27 -19.45 22.14 11.70
CA ARG A 27 -18.72 22.35 12.96
C ARG A 27 -19.39 21.69 14.16
N ALA A 28 -20.65 21.26 14.03
CA ALA A 28 -21.32 20.41 15.01
C ALA A 28 -20.77 18.98 15.00
N VAL A 29 -20.17 18.54 13.89
CA VAL A 29 -19.49 17.25 13.79
C VAL A 29 -18.04 17.41 14.26
N ALA A 30 -17.57 16.44 15.06
CA ALA A 30 -16.19 16.38 15.52
C ALA A 30 -15.23 16.34 14.32
N GLU A 31 -14.14 17.09 14.40
CA GLU A 31 -13.15 17.12 13.33
C GLU A 31 -12.41 15.78 13.26
N LEU A 32 -12.23 15.26 12.05
CA LEU A 32 -11.49 14.03 11.78
C LEU A 32 -10.02 14.19 12.21
N SER A 33 -9.53 13.31 13.08
CA SER A 33 -8.13 13.29 13.51
C SER A 33 -7.26 12.43 12.59
N CYS A 34 -5.96 12.73 12.52
CA CYS A 34 -5.03 11.89 11.78
C CYS A 34 -4.92 10.49 12.39
N ASP A 35 -5.04 10.36 13.72
CA ASP A 35 -5.04 9.06 14.39
C ASP A 35 -6.24 8.20 14.01
N GLN A 36 -7.44 8.80 13.88
CA GLN A 36 -8.62 8.09 13.39
C GLN A 36 -8.38 7.55 11.98
N ILE A 37 -7.85 8.37 11.07
CA ILE A 37 -7.53 7.94 9.70
C ILE A 37 -6.48 6.82 9.71
N ALA A 38 -5.37 7.01 10.45
CA ALA A 38 -4.28 6.05 10.52
C ALA A 38 -4.71 4.69 11.08
N GLN A 39 -5.59 4.67 12.08
CA GLN A 39 -6.01 3.44 12.75
C GLN A 39 -7.22 2.76 12.09
N GLN A 40 -8.16 3.54 11.54
CA GLN A 40 -9.46 3.02 11.08
C GLN A 40 -9.57 2.94 9.56
N LEU A 41 -8.79 3.73 8.81
CA LEU A 41 -8.75 3.74 7.34
C LEU A 41 -7.43 3.18 6.80
N GLY A 42 -6.92 2.12 7.45
CA GLY A 42 -5.58 1.57 7.18
C GLY A 42 -5.32 1.19 5.72
N LEU A 43 -6.32 0.68 4.98
CA LEU A 43 -6.15 0.32 3.57
C LEU A 43 -5.90 1.55 2.66
N ALA A 44 -6.55 2.67 2.95
CA ALA A 44 -6.31 3.92 2.22
C ALA A 44 -4.92 4.46 2.53
N VAL A 45 -4.50 4.37 3.79
CA VAL A 45 -3.15 4.73 4.25
C VAL A 45 -2.09 3.87 3.56
N ASP A 46 -2.31 2.56 3.46
CA ASP A 46 -1.39 1.62 2.79
C ASP A 46 -1.20 1.98 1.30
N ARG A 47 -2.29 2.33 0.60
CA ARG A 47 -2.22 2.79 -0.79
C ARG A 47 -1.44 4.10 -0.93
N VAL A 48 -1.75 5.09 -0.09
CA VAL A 48 -1.08 6.40 -0.13
C VAL A 48 0.41 6.27 0.19
N MET A 49 0.81 5.45 1.16
CA MET A 49 2.22 5.18 1.45
C MET A 49 2.94 4.53 0.26
N THR A 50 2.30 3.54 -0.36
CA THR A 50 2.86 2.74 -1.46
C THR A 50 3.11 3.61 -2.70
N GLU A 51 2.07 4.27 -3.21
CA GLU A 51 2.18 5.09 -4.42
C GLU A 51 2.89 6.43 -4.13
N GLY A 52 2.76 6.94 -2.91
CA GLY A 52 3.42 8.15 -2.41
C GLY A 52 4.94 7.99 -2.21
N GLY A 53 5.40 6.76 -1.97
CA GLY A 53 6.82 6.42 -1.84
C GLY A 53 7.47 6.85 -0.52
N ILE A 54 6.67 7.00 0.54
CA ILE A 54 7.13 7.20 1.92
C ILE A 54 6.34 6.22 2.81
N TYR A 55 7.06 5.37 3.54
CA TYR A 55 6.46 4.50 4.54
C TYR A 55 6.37 5.24 5.89
N ASP A 56 5.32 6.02 6.07
CA ASP A 56 4.97 6.70 7.32
C ASP A 56 3.43 6.84 7.43
N PRO A 57 2.78 6.05 8.31
CA PRO A 57 1.32 6.08 8.44
C PRO A 57 0.74 7.42 8.88
N ALA A 58 1.48 8.19 9.68
CA ALA A 58 1.01 9.49 10.18
C ALA A 58 1.04 10.55 9.09
N LEU A 59 2.10 10.57 8.26
CA LEU A 59 2.20 11.46 7.11
C LEU A 59 1.18 11.11 6.02
N ALA A 60 0.96 9.82 5.75
CA ALA A 60 -0.07 9.39 4.82
C ALA A 60 -1.47 9.77 5.32
N ALA A 61 -1.77 9.58 6.61
CA ALA A 61 -3.03 10.03 7.21
C ALA A 61 -3.21 11.55 7.14
N LEU A 62 -2.15 12.33 7.36
CA LEU A 62 -2.18 13.79 7.18
C LEU A 62 -2.48 14.18 5.74
N ALA A 63 -1.85 13.52 4.76
CA ALA A 63 -2.09 13.78 3.34
C ALA A 63 -3.55 13.45 2.97
N ILE A 64 -4.10 12.33 3.44
CA ILE A 64 -5.51 11.96 3.25
C ILE A 64 -6.44 13.01 3.87
N LYS A 65 -6.16 13.43 5.10
CA LYS A 65 -6.93 14.50 5.77
C LYS A 65 -6.91 15.77 4.95
N GLN A 66 -5.72 16.22 4.53
CA GLN A 66 -5.52 17.45 3.77
C GLN A 66 -6.27 17.42 2.43
N ALA A 67 -6.26 16.27 1.75
CA ALA A 67 -6.92 16.02 0.47
C ALA A 67 -8.43 15.72 0.59
N SER A 68 -9.03 15.83 1.79
CA SER A 68 -10.46 15.54 2.01
C SER A 68 -10.87 14.12 1.59
N GLY A 69 -9.95 13.16 1.69
CA GLY A 69 -10.16 11.77 1.27
C GLY A 69 -9.83 11.45 -0.19
N ASP A 70 -9.46 12.44 -1.03
CA ASP A 70 -8.97 12.18 -2.38
C ASP A 70 -7.58 11.53 -2.32
N LEU A 71 -7.51 10.24 -2.68
CA LEU A 71 -6.27 9.48 -2.59
C LEU A 71 -5.25 9.90 -3.65
N VAL A 72 -5.68 10.36 -4.84
CA VAL A 72 -4.76 10.79 -5.89
C VAL A 72 -4.04 12.07 -5.46
N GLU A 73 -4.78 13.03 -4.90
CA GLU A 73 -4.21 14.25 -4.34
C GLU A 73 -3.34 13.94 -3.10
N ALA A 74 -3.77 13.03 -2.22
CA ALA A 74 -2.97 12.62 -1.06
C ALA A 74 -1.63 11.98 -1.47
N ILE A 75 -1.63 11.12 -2.49
CA ILE A 75 -0.42 10.52 -3.09
C ILE A 75 0.49 11.60 -3.65
N PHE A 76 -0.08 12.59 -4.35
CA PHE A 76 0.67 13.70 -4.92
C PHE A 76 1.32 14.56 -3.82
N LEU A 77 0.57 14.91 -2.76
CA LEU A 77 1.08 15.63 -1.59
C LEU A 77 2.25 14.89 -0.96
N LEU A 78 2.13 13.58 -0.74
CA LEU A 78 3.20 12.78 -0.10
C LEU A 78 4.44 12.66 -1.01
N ARG A 79 4.25 12.52 -2.33
CA ARG A 79 5.35 12.56 -3.32
C ARG A 79 6.04 13.91 -3.36
N ALA A 80 5.29 15.00 -3.30
CA ALA A 80 5.84 16.34 -3.25
C ALA A 80 6.63 16.54 -1.96
N TYR A 81 6.10 16.08 -0.81
CA TYR A 81 6.82 16.15 0.46
C TYR A 81 8.15 15.39 0.43
N ARG A 82 8.20 14.22 -0.22
CA ARG A 82 9.44 13.43 -0.40
C ARG A 82 10.59 14.23 -0.99
N THR A 83 10.33 15.18 -1.91
CA THR A 83 11.40 15.96 -2.57
C THR A 83 12.05 16.97 -1.63
N THR A 84 11.39 17.29 -0.51
CA THR A 84 11.91 18.20 0.52
C THR A 84 12.81 17.50 1.54
N LEU A 85 12.83 16.15 1.55
CA LEU A 85 13.54 15.36 2.55
C LEU A 85 14.96 14.97 2.08
N PRO A 86 15.98 15.06 2.94
CA PRO A 86 17.30 14.54 2.62
C PRO A 86 17.31 13.00 2.64
N ARG A 87 18.11 12.39 1.76
CA ARG A 87 18.37 10.94 1.80
C ARG A 87 19.47 10.66 2.82
N LEU A 88 19.07 10.18 4.00
CA LEU A 88 20.01 9.94 5.12
C LEU A 88 20.77 8.62 5.01
N ALA A 89 20.14 7.57 4.47
CA ALA A 89 20.73 6.25 4.37
C ALA A 89 20.05 5.40 3.28
N GLN A 90 20.62 4.22 3.04
CA GLN A 90 20.01 3.13 2.30
C GLN A 90 19.90 1.92 3.24
N SER A 91 18.81 1.17 3.16
CA SER A 91 18.68 -0.06 3.94
C SER A 91 19.50 -1.19 3.31
N THR A 92 19.78 -2.22 4.10
CA THR A 92 20.08 -3.53 3.53
C THR A 92 18.85 -4.08 2.80
N PRO A 93 19.02 -5.05 1.88
CA PRO A 93 17.89 -5.77 1.29
C PRO A 93 16.98 -6.38 2.37
N LEU A 94 15.67 -6.36 2.12
CA LEU A 94 14.68 -6.91 3.05
C LEU A 94 14.71 -8.45 3.00
N ASP A 95 14.88 -9.08 4.15
CA ASP A 95 14.74 -10.53 4.30
C ASP A 95 13.28 -10.90 4.62
N THR A 96 12.56 -11.34 3.59
CA THR A 96 11.17 -11.78 3.72
C THR A 96 11.05 -13.23 4.19
N GLY A 97 12.15 -13.98 4.32
CA GLY A 97 12.12 -15.34 4.87
C GLY A 97 11.88 -15.38 6.38
N ASN A 98 12.29 -14.32 7.08
CA ASN A 98 12.23 -14.20 8.55
C ASN A 98 11.16 -13.22 9.04
N MET A 99 10.15 -12.94 8.22
CA MET A 99 9.15 -11.95 8.55
C MET A 99 8.06 -12.48 9.50
N ARG A 100 7.53 -11.58 10.34
CA ARG A 100 6.38 -11.90 11.19
C ARG A 100 5.10 -11.95 10.34
N ILE A 101 4.52 -13.13 10.24
CA ILE A 101 3.34 -13.37 9.41
C ILE A 101 2.07 -12.84 10.07
N GLU A 102 1.37 -11.93 9.40
CA GLU A 102 -0.03 -11.59 9.74
C GLU A 102 -1.03 -12.38 8.88
N ARG A 103 -0.65 -12.74 7.65
CA ARG A 103 -1.46 -13.56 6.73
C ARG A 103 -0.56 -14.27 5.70
N ARG A 104 -0.84 -15.55 5.43
CA ARG A 104 -0.09 -16.40 4.51
C ARG A 104 -1.03 -17.37 3.84
N ILE A 105 -1.16 -17.27 2.52
CA ILE A 105 -2.02 -18.15 1.74
C ILE A 105 -1.28 -18.67 0.50
N SER A 106 -1.62 -19.87 0.03
CA SER A 106 -1.24 -20.35 -1.31
C SER A 106 -2.42 -21.03 -1.97
N ALA A 107 -2.59 -20.75 -3.26
CA ALA A 107 -3.60 -21.38 -4.10
C ALA A 107 -3.09 -22.63 -4.85
N VAL A 108 -1.78 -22.94 -4.78
CA VAL A 108 -1.17 -24.06 -5.49
C VAL A 108 -1.27 -25.35 -4.69
N TYR A 109 -0.85 -25.28 -3.44
CA TYR A 109 -0.92 -26.42 -2.52
C TYR A 109 -2.09 -26.22 -1.57
N LYS A 110 -2.80 -27.32 -1.28
CA LYS A 110 -3.84 -27.32 -0.26
C LYS A 110 -3.26 -26.93 1.10
N ASP A 111 -2.18 -27.60 1.48
CA ASP A 111 -1.48 -27.41 2.75
C ASP A 111 -0.02 -27.04 2.50
N LEU A 112 0.53 -26.17 3.35
CA LEU A 112 1.92 -25.72 3.31
C LEU A 112 2.57 -26.01 4.66
N PRO A 113 3.90 -26.22 4.72
CA PRO A 113 4.63 -26.12 5.99
C PRO A 113 4.35 -24.74 6.63
N GLY A 114 3.94 -24.72 7.89
CA GLY A 114 3.46 -23.50 8.56
C GLY A 114 1.95 -23.22 8.43
N GLY A 115 1.24 -23.99 7.61
CA GLY A 115 -0.20 -23.87 7.40
C GLY A 115 -0.64 -22.68 6.55
N GLN A 116 -1.95 -22.64 6.28
CA GLN A 116 -2.65 -21.52 5.64
C GLN A 116 -3.16 -20.58 6.75
N VAL A 117 -2.74 -19.32 6.73
CA VAL A 117 -3.10 -18.29 7.71
C VAL A 117 -3.89 -17.19 7.00
N LEU A 118 -5.21 -17.15 7.19
CA LEU A 118 -6.04 -16.12 6.55
C LEU A 118 -5.77 -14.72 7.10
N GLY A 119 -5.52 -14.58 8.41
CA GLY A 119 -5.35 -13.27 9.03
C GLY A 119 -6.53 -12.30 8.79
N PRO A 120 -6.32 -10.98 8.97
CA PRO A 120 -7.34 -9.98 8.68
C PRO A 120 -7.60 -9.88 7.17
N THR A 121 -8.82 -10.15 6.71
CA THR A 121 -9.19 -10.09 5.29
C THR A 121 -10.67 -9.80 5.07
N TYR A 122 -10.99 -9.22 3.91
CA TYR A 122 -12.35 -9.11 3.38
C TYR A 122 -12.72 -10.29 2.47
N ASP A 123 -11.80 -11.23 2.22
CA ASP A 123 -12.10 -12.44 1.49
C ASP A 123 -13.22 -13.22 2.18
N TYR A 124 -14.06 -13.89 1.37
CA TYR A 124 -15.20 -14.68 1.85
C TYR A 124 -16.32 -13.92 2.59
N SER A 125 -16.19 -12.61 2.81
CA SER A 125 -17.28 -11.78 3.34
C SER A 125 -18.47 -11.70 2.38
N HIS A 126 -19.68 -11.52 2.90
CA HIS A 126 -20.82 -11.11 2.07
C HIS A 126 -20.78 -9.59 1.88
N ARG A 127 -20.88 -9.11 0.63
CA ARG A 127 -20.70 -7.69 0.29
C ARG A 127 -22.01 -6.93 0.50
N LEU A 128 -22.47 -6.92 1.74
CA LEU A 128 -23.67 -6.24 2.20
C LEU A 128 -23.26 -5.07 3.09
N LEU A 129 -23.98 -3.94 3.00
CA LEU A 129 -23.73 -2.80 3.89
C LEU A 129 -24.10 -3.18 5.32
N ASP A 130 -23.18 -2.94 6.23
CA ASP A 130 -23.37 -3.17 7.66
C ASP A 130 -23.88 -1.89 8.34
N PHE A 131 -25.20 -1.79 8.51
CA PHE A 131 -25.84 -0.66 9.17
C PHE A 131 -25.54 -0.58 10.68
N THR A 132 -25.00 -1.64 11.29
CA THR A 132 -24.64 -1.61 12.71
C THR A 132 -23.51 -0.63 12.99
N LEU A 133 -22.64 -0.36 11.99
CA LEU A 133 -21.54 0.60 12.08
C LEU A 133 -22.01 2.07 12.14
N MET A 134 -23.28 2.35 11.85
CA MET A 134 -23.87 3.69 12.06
C MET A 134 -24.22 3.93 13.53
N ALA A 135 -24.34 2.87 14.33
CA ALA A 135 -24.43 2.97 15.77
C ALA A 135 -23.03 2.84 16.38
N ASN A 136 -22.75 3.57 17.46
CA ASN A 136 -21.48 3.47 18.19
C ASN A 136 -21.41 2.14 18.97
N GLY A 137 -21.26 1.02 18.26
CA GLY A 137 -21.13 -0.31 18.83
C GLY A 137 -19.69 -0.62 19.25
N GLU A 138 -19.53 -1.42 20.29
CA GLU A 138 -18.23 -1.94 20.70
C GLU A 138 -17.81 -3.10 19.78
N THR A 139 -16.56 -3.07 19.29
CA THR A 139 -16.00 -4.20 18.55
C THR A 139 -15.34 -5.16 19.54
N PRO A 140 -15.79 -6.41 19.66
CA PRO A 140 -15.19 -7.36 20.58
C PRO A 140 -13.76 -7.69 20.17
N LEU A 141 -12.90 -7.96 21.16
CA LEU A 141 -11.56 -8.45 20.88
C LEU A 141 -11.64 -9.82 20.19
N PRO A 142 -10.81 -10.08 19.16
CA PRO A 142 -10.78 -11.39 18.53
C PRO A 142 -10.26 -12.43 19.53
N PRO A 143 -10.78 -13.68 19.47
CA PRO A 143 -10.24 -14.77 20.26
C PRO A 143 -8.76 -14.97 19.93
N ARG A 144 -7.95 -15.23 20.95
CA ARG A 144 -6.52 -15.51 20.80
C ARG A 144 -6.28 -17.01 20.86
N SER A 145 -5.50 -17.53 19.92
CA SER A 145 -5.00 -18.90 19.99
C SER A 145 -3.79 -18.95 20.93
N GLU A 146 -3.70 -20.01 21.73
CA GLU A 146 -2.49 -20.31 22.53
C GLU A 146 -1.38 -20.93 21.66
N GLN A 147 -1.74 -21.47 20.49
CA GLN A 147 -0.77 -22.04 19.55
C GLN A 147 -0.15 -20.92 18.72
N ALA A 148 1.15 -20.70 18.94
CA ALA A 148 1.96 -19.83 18.09
C ALA A 148 2.14 -20.44 16.70
N LEU A 149 2.27 -19.58 15.69
CA LEU A 149 2.70 -20.00 14.37
C LEU A 149 4.14 -20.54 14.45
N PRO A 150 4.51 -21.51 13.59
CA PRO A 150 5.89 -21.97 13.51
C PRO A 150 6.85 -20.82 13.20
N GLU A 151 8.00 -20.82 13.87
CA GLU A 151 9.04 -19.79 13.69
C GLU A 151 9.56 -19.72 12.25
N HIS A 152 9.57 -20.86 11.56
CA HIS A 152 9.98 -20.95 10.18
C HIS A 152 8.84 -21.39 9.26
N CYS A 153 8.49 -20.51 8.33
CA CYS A 153 7.49 -20.76 7.30
C CYS A 153 8.15 -20.55 5.93
N PRO A 154 8.63 -21.60 5.25
CA PRO A 154 9.36 -21.44 3.99
C PRO A 154 8.48 -20.79 2.92
N HIS A 155 9.13 -20.04 2.03
CA HIS A 155 8.50 -19.48 0.84
C HIS A 155 8.01 -20.60 -0.07
N MET A 156 6.80 -20.45 -0.60
CA MET A 156 6.21 -21.45 -1.49
C MET A 156 7.05 -21.66 -2.76
N PHE A 157 7.61 -20.59 -3.33
CA PHE A 157 8.51 -20.69 -4.48
C PHE A 157 9.81 -21.43 -4.17
N SER A 158 10.33 -21.39 -2.93
CA SER A 158 11.50 -22.17 -2.56
C SER A 158 11.22 -23.68 -2.69
N MET A 159 10.04 -24.13 -2.25
CA MET A 159 9.61 -25.53 -2.41
C MET A 159 9.46 -25.92 -3.88
N MET A 160 8.82 -25.06 -4.69
CA MET A 160 8.70 -25.32 -6.12
C MET A 160 10.06 -25.40 -6.82
N SER A 161 11.02 -24.58 -6.43
CA SER A 161 12.38 -24.63 -6.97
C SER A 161 13.13 -25.88 -6.53
N ASP A 162 12.96 -26.32 -5.28
CA ASP A 162 13.57 -27.56 -4.78
C ASP A 162 13.03 -28.80 -5.50
N GLU A 163 11.77 -28.76 -5.95
CA GLU A 163 11.13 -29.78 -6.80
C GLU A 163 11.46 -29.64 -8.30
N GLY A 164 12.23 -28.62 -8.70
CA GLY A 164 12.55 -28.35 -10.11
C GLY A 164 11.37 -27.83 -10.95
N LEU A 165 10.31 -27.34 -10.29
CA LEU A 165 9.11 -26.79 -10.93
C LEU A 165 9.21 -25.28 -11.22
N ALA A 166 10.17 -24.59 -10.60
CA ALA A 166 10.41 -23.16 -10.79
C ALA A 166 11.90 -22.82 -10.73
N GLU A 167 12.33 -21.86 -11.56
CA GLU A 167 13.68 -21.32 -11.49
C GLU A 167 13.89 -20.54 -10.19
N ARG A 168 15.06 -20.73 -9.57
CA ARG A 168 15.44 -20.00 -8.36
C ARG A 168 15.98 -18.63 -8.73
N GLU A 169 15.37 -17.58 -8.18
CA GLU A 169 15.91 -16.23 -8.27
C GLU A 169 17.25 -16.16 -7.53
N SER A 170 18.27 -15.62 -8.18
CA SER A 170 19.61 -15.44 -7.62
C SER A 170 20.03 -13.98 -7.70
N ASP A 171 20.76 -13.54 -6.68
CA ASP A 171 21.38 -12.22 -6.69
C ASP A 171 22.66 -12.28 -7.51
N ASP A 172 22.71 -11.50 -8.59
CA ASP A 172 23.87 -11.37 -9.47
C ASP A 172 24.82 -10.24 -9.01
N GLY A 173 24.49 -9.57 -7.90
CA GLY A 173 25.26 -8.45 -7.36
C GLY A 173 25.13 -7.16 -8.18
N SER A 174 24.20 -7.10 -9.14
CA SER A 174 24.00 -5.90 -9.95
C SER A 174 23.36 -4.77 -9.12
N GLU A 175 23.92 -3.57 -9.26
CA GLU A 175 23.38 -2.38 -8.59
C GLU A 175 22.01 -1.99 -9.20
N PRO A 176 20.95 -1.88 -8.40
CA PRO A 176 19.62 -1.57 -8.91
C PRO A 176 19.55 -0.12 -9.40
N THR A 177 19.02 0.08 -10.61
CA THR A 177 18.73 1.41 -11.16
C THR A 177 17.75 2.18 -10.26
N ASP A 178 18.04 3.45 -9.95
CA ASP A 178 17.16 4.33 -9.17
C ASP A 178 16.45 5.36 -10.05
N ILE A 179 15.21 5.07 -10.43
CA ILE A 179 14.36 5.92 -11.28
C ILE A 179 14.01 7.27 -10.64
N THR A 180 14.30 7.46 -9.35
CA THR A 180 14.07 8.73 -8.64
C THR A 180 15.24 9.69 -8.77
N ARG A 181 16.36 9.22 -9.31
CA ARG A 181 17.56 10.00 -9.59
C ARG A 181 17.81 10.13 -11.09
N GLU A 182 17.57 9.06 -11.82
CA GLU A 182 17.84 8.97 -13.25
C GLU A 182 16.54 8.74 -14.03
N PRO A 183 16.31 9.48 -15.15
CA PRO A 183 15.16 9.24 -16.00
C PRO A 183 15.25 7.83 -16.61
N MET A 184 14.10 7.14 -16.70
CA MET A 184 14.07 5.79 -17.27
C MET A 184 14.30 5.82 -18.79
N GLY A 185 15.25 5.00 -19.26
CA GLY A 185 15.41 4.65 -20.67
C GLY A 185 14.79 3.28 -20.98
N PHE A 186 14.36 3.08 -22.23
CA PHE A 186 13.82 1.81 -22.72
C PHE A 186 14.78 1.15 -23.71
N PRO A 187 15.03 -0.18 -23.62
CA PRO A 187 14.45 -1.12 -22.65
C PRO A 187 15.00 -0.93 -21.23
N ALA A 188 14.12 -1.01 -20.23
CA ALA A 188 14.46 -0.82 -18.82
C ALA A 188 14.83 -2.16 -18.14
N SER A 189 15.72 -2.12 -17.14
CA SER A 189 16.07 -3.27 -16.29
C SER A 189 14.87 -3.76 -15.46
N ARG A 190 14.91 -5.01 -14.98
CA ARG A 190 13.85 -5.55 -14.11
C ARG A 190 13.70 -4.73 -12.84
N ALA A 191 14.81 -4.34 -12.22
CA ALA A 191 14.82 -3.49 -11.03
C ALA A 191 14.08 -2.16 -11.27
N ALA A 192 14.38 -1.47 -12.37
CA ALA A 192 13.72 -0.22 -12.72
C ALA A 192 12.21 -0.39 -12.98
N ARG A 193 11.81 -1.48 -13.64
CA ARG A 193 10.39 -1.81 -13.86
C ARG A 193 9.67 -2.10 -12.54
N LEU A 194 10.26 -2.87 -11.63
CA LEU A 194 9.68 -3.16 -10.31
C LEU A 194 9.56 -1.89 -9.45
N GLN A 195 10.55 -1.00 -9.51
CA GLN A 195 10.50 0.30 -8.84
C GLN A 195 9.40 1.19 -9.42
N GLN A 196 9.15 1.15 -10.74
CA GLN A 196 8.01 1.87 -11.33
C GLN A 196 6.66 1.27 -10.94
N LEU A 197 6.53 -0.06 -10.98
CA LEU A 197 5.27 -0.75 -10.68
C LEU A 197 4.78 -0.47 -9.26
N VAL A 198 5.68 -0.40 -8.27
CA VAL A 198 5.27 -0.07 -6.89
C VAL A 198 4.80 1.39 -6.73
N ARG A 199 5.14 2.28 -7.67
CA ARG A 199 4.75 3.70 -7.68
C ARG A 199 3.62 4.00 -8.66
N GLY A 200 3.13 2.98 -9.36
CA GLY A 200 2.08 3.11 -10.36
C GLY A 200 0.69 3.11 -9.73
N ASP A 201 -0.27 3.68 -10.44
CA ASP A 201 -1.67 3.68 -10.00
C ASP A 201 -2.23 2.26 -9.94
N GLU A 202 -2.80 1.91 -8.79
CA GLU A 202 -3.37 0.58 -8.53
C GLU A 202 -4.45 0.22 -9.56
N GLY A 203 -5.38 1.14 -9.86
CA GLY A 203 -6.49 0.88 -10.78
C GLY A 203 -6.03 0.64 -12.21
N PHE A 204 -5.07 1.43 -12.69
CA PHE A 204 -4.45 1.26 -13.99
C PHE A 204 -3.71 -0.08 -14.08
N LEU A 205 -2.87 -0.42 -13.11
CA LEU A 205 -2.15 -1.69 -13.10
C LEU A 205 -3.09 -2.91 -13.02
N LEU A 206 -4.18 -2.82 -12.25
CA LEU A 206 -5.22 -3.85 -12.21
C LEU A 206 -5.89 -4.04 -13.58
N SER A 207 -6.17 -2.95 -14.30
CA SER A 207 -6.76 -3.03 -15.64
C SER A 207 -5.85 -3.75 -16.65
N LEU A 208 -4.53 -3.58 -16.52
CA LEU A 208 -3.53 -4.30 -17.33
C LEU A 208 -3.36 -5.77 -16.90
N GLY A 209 -3.48 -6.06 -15.61
CA GLY A 209 -3.37 -7.40 -15.04
C GLY A 209 -4.61 -8.29 -15.25
N PHE A 210 -5.76 -7.69 -15.56
CA PHE A 210 -7.00 -8.36 -15.93
C PHE A 210 -7.38 -8.12 -17.41
N PRO A 211 -6.54 -8.54 -18.38
CA PRO A 211 -6.98 -8.52 -19.76
C PRO A 211 -8.17 -9.49 -19.90
N PRO A 212 -9.17 -9.19 -20.75
CA PRO A 212 -10.24 -10.14 -21.02
C PRO A 212 -9.61 -11.49 -21.42
N ALA A 213 -10.12 -12.57 -20.84
CA ALA A 213 -9.54 -13.94 -20.88
C ALA A 213 -9.22 -14.51 -22.27
N ARG A 214 -9.57 -13.79 -23.35
CA ARG A 214 -9.27 -14.13 -24.74
C ARG A 214 -7.86 -13.74 -25.21
N LEU A 215 -7.15 -12.84 -24.53
CA LEU A 215 -5.93 -12.24 -25.09
C LEU A 215 -4.61 -12.83 -24.57
N TRP A 216 -4.61 -13.62 -23.48
CA TRP A 216 -3.37 -14.18 -22.92
C TRP A 216 -3.54 -15.59 -22.33
N PRO A 217 -2.62 -16.55 -22.58
CA PRO A 217 -2.73 -17.88 -22.01
C PRO A 217 -2.40 -17.89 -20.51
N HIS A 218 -3.27 -18.55 -19.74
CA HIS A 218 -3.07 -19.08 -18.38
C HIS A 218 -2.34 -18.17 -17.37
N PRO A 219 -3.00 -17.13 -16.81
CA PRO A 219 -2.56 -16.57 -15.55
C PRO A 219 -3.11 -17.45 -14.43
N SER A 220 -2.30 -18.40 -13.93
CA SER A 220 -2.53 -19.09 -12.66
C SER A 220 -2.32 -18.11 -11.50
N VAL A 221 -2.96 -18.35 -10.36
CA VAL A 221 -2.84 -17.50 -9.14
C VAL A 221 -1.40 -17.46 -8.59
N CYS A 222 -0.48 -18.28 -9.11
CA CYS A 222 0.97 -18.18 -8.86
C CYS A 222 1.67 -17.11 -9.74
N ARG A 223 1.15 -16.81 -10.94
CA ARG A 223 1.63 -15.72 -11.82
C ARG A 223 0.85 -14.43 -11.62
N ARG A 224 -0.41 -14.51 -11.18
CA ARG A 224 -1.14 -13.37 -10.63
C ARG A 224 -0.58 -13.15 -9.24
N ASN A 225 -0.18 -11.94 -8.89
CA ASN A 225 0.58 -11.70 -7.67
C ASN A 225 -0.32 -11.21 -6.52
N PRO A 226 -0.86 -12.09 -5.64
CA PRO A 226 -1.10 -11.73 -4.24
C PRO A 226 0.11 -12.10 -3.35
N ASP A 227 1.17 -12.67 -3.95
CA ASP A 227 2.38 -13.17 -3.28
C ASP A 227 3.52 -12.13 -3.16
N ARG A 228 3.30 -10.87 -3.55
CA ARG A 228 3.73 -9.77 -2.70
C ARG A 228 2.84 -9.87 -1.48
N LEU A 229 3.22 -10.80 -0.61
CA LEU A 229 3.03 -10.73 0.81
C LEU A 229 1.80 -9.90 1.13
N CYS A 230 0.62 -10.52 1.10
CA CYS A 230 -0.41 -10.11 2.04
C CYS A 230 0.04 -10.47 3.47
N GLN A 231 1.31 -10.23 3.80
CA GLN A 231 1.87 -10.19 5.12
C GLN A 231 2.00 -8.72 5.44
N ARG A 232 0.93 -8.19 6.01
CA ARG A 232 0.97 -6.88 6.62
C ARG A 232 2.01 -6.94 7.74
N GLN A 233 3.02 -6.07 7.68
CA GLN A 233 3.94 -5.87 8.79
C GLN A 233 3.40 -4.73 9.66
N ARG A 234 3.22 -4.96 10.96
CA ARG A 234 3.47 -3.90 11.95
C ARG A 234 4.98 -3.89 12.24
N LEU A 235 5.68 -2.82 11.86
CA LEU A 235 6.98 -2.54 12.43
C LEU A 235 6.84 -2.48 13.96
N PRO A 236 7.74 -3.10 14.73
CA PRO A 236 7.75 -2.93 16.18
C PRO A 236 7.87 -1.44 16.49
N GLY A 237 6.98 -0.94 17.36
CA GLY A 237 7.03 0.44 17.81
C GLY A 237 8.43 0.77 18.32
N ARG A 238 8.99 1.88 17.85
CA ARG A 238 10.28 2.41 18.32
C ARG A 238 10.25 2.51 19.85
N THR A 239 10.91 1.60 20.54
CA THR A 239 11.57 1.92 21.80
C THR A 239 12.75 2.83 21.46
N GLY A 240 12.70 4.04 22.01
CA GLY A 240 13.72 5.09 22.10
C GLY A 240 15.03 4.95 21.33
N ILE A 241 15.32 5.99 20.54
CA ILE A 241 16.59 6.72 20.65
C ILE A 241 16.21 8.15 21.02
#